data_AF-A0A317RCU3-F1
#
_entry.id   AF-A0A317RCU3-F1
#
_cell.length_a   1.000
_cell.length_b   1.000
_cell.length_c   1.000
_cell.angle_alpha   90.00
_cell.angle_beta   90.00
_cell.angle_gamma   90.00
#
_symmetry.space_group_name_H-M   'P 1'
#
loop_
_entity.id
_entity.type
_entity.pdbx_description
1 polymer ?
#
loop_
_entity_poly.entity_id
_entity_poly.type
_entity_poly.pdbx_seq_one_letter_code
_entity_poly.pdbx_strand_id
1 'polypeptide(L)'
;MMSIALCRQGTAGARWPLAVAAALALAGCGGGSGDGNDSGGGQGPVDPPVDPPPVQLELLLEARELQHVKRAAIATALQEGQSKLSEVAPPRYSVATYRLVYRTVDKDGAPVRASGLVAVPQKPAGSSSPVISYQHATTFQNANAPSINLQPGEPPLVLASLGYIVVAADYVGFGESQGLPHPYLQSDATARAVLDMIGAAQEWRRLERVPDNGQLYLVGYSEGGYATMAAQREMERSGSPLRAQLQASLPAAGPYDVQATLDGLLGRVREEYPEIAWLLKPGTLKHLGSKVRAEVRRALLRELTPDDADVAYDARFIDHYLADDRDALREQASVHWGWTPGAPVFLFHGRDDQTVPFAASESARDTLVATQGAPVQLQECERTVPAGHLQCVPEYFEHALQVMGRTASDL
;
A
#
# COMPACT_ATOMS: atom_id res chain seq x y z
N MET A 1 -20.30 18.88 11.94
CA MET A 1 -21.50 18.27 11.34
C MET A 1 -21.15 17.74 9.96
N MET A 2 -20.77 16.46 9.90
CA MET A 2 -20.92 15.47 8.81
C MET A 2 -20.14 14.23 9.30
N SER A 3 -20.81 13.41 10.11
CA SER A 3 -20.33 12.10 10.53
C SER A 3 -20.48 11.14 9.35
N ILE A 4 -19.38 10.66 8.79
CA ILE A 4 -19.40 9.44 7.98
C ILE A 4 -19.29 8.28 8.98
N ALA A 5 -20.43 7.99 9.60
CA ALA A 5 -20.71 6.73 10.23
C ALA A 5 -21.56 5.93 9.23
N LEU A 6 -20.92 5.09 8.43
CA LEU A 6 -21.59 3.98 7.73
C LEU A 6 -20.93 2.68 8.18
N CYS A 7 -20.95 2.49 9.50
CA CYS A 7 -20.91 1.17 10.09
C CYS A 7 -22.31 0.56 9.89
N ARG A 8 -22.46 -0.35 8.92
CA ARG A 8 -23.62 -1.22 8.84
C ARG A 8 -23.59 -2.18 10.03
N GLN A 9 -24.21 -1.79 11.13
CA GLN A 9 -24.88 -2.74 12.01
C GLN A 9 -26.37 -2.70 11.69
N GLY A 10 -26.90 -3.77 11.13
CA GLY A 10 -28.33 -3.85 10.82
C GLY A 10 -28.72 -5.04 9.98
N THR A 11 -29.16 -6.10 10.68
CA THR A 11 -30.17 -7.09 10.27
C THR A 11 -29.83 -8.07 9.15
N ALA A 12 -29.82 -9.35 9.54
CA ALA A 12 -30.07 -10.49 8.68
C ALA A 12 -31.24 -10.21 7.71
N GLY A 13 -31.00 -10.47 6.43
CA GLY A 13 -31.96 -10.22 5.37
C GLY A 13 -31.32 -10.45 4.00
N ALA A 14 -31.02 -11.71 3.71
CA ALA A 14 -30.57 -12.19 2.42
C ALA A 14 -31.40 -11.58 1.27
N ARG A 15 -30.74 -10.79 0.42
CA ARG A 15 -31.23 -10.41 -0.90
C ARG A 15 -30.14 -10.52 -1.95
N TRP A 16 -29.37 -11.61 -1.92
CA TRP A 16 -28.56 -12.08 -3.04
C TRP A 16 -28.97 -13.53 -3.33
N PRO A 17 -29.65 -13.81 -4.46
CA PRO A 17 -29.37 -15.08 -5.13
C PRO A 17 -29.58 -15.09 -6.66
N LEU A 18 -29.23 -14.05 -7.43
CA LEU A 18 -29.49 -14.08 -8.90
C LEU A 18 -28.35 -13.62 -9.83
N ALA A 19 -27.38 -12.82 -9.38
CA ALA A 19 -26.36 -12.31 -10.31
C ALA A 19 -25.32 -13.36 -10.73
N VAL A 20 -24.90 -14.23 -9.80
CA VAL A 20 -23.90 -15.28 -10.08
C VAL A 20 -24.53 -16.52 -10.76
N ALA A 21 -25.78 -16.84 -10.43
CA ALA A 21 -26.50 -17.97 -11.02
C ALA A 21 -26.96 -17.71 -12.48
N ALA A 22 -27.24 -16.46 -12.85
CA ALA A 22 -27.70 -16.12 -14.21
C ALA A 22 -26.60 -16.16 -15.28
N ALA A 23 -25.33 -16.00 -14.91
CA ALA A 23 -24.20 -16.03 -15.86
C ALA A 23 -23.88 -17.44 -16.38
N LEU A 24 -24.38 -18.48 -15.72
CA LEU A 24 -24.11 -19.89 -16.05
C LEU A 24 -25.06 -20.49 -17.09
N ALA A 25 -26.07 -19.73 -17.56
CA ALA A 25 -27.13 -20.27 -18.44
C ALA A 25 -26.99 -19.90 -19.94
N LEU A 26 -25.95 -19.18 -20.37
CA LEU A 26 -25.84 -18.74 -21.77
C LEU A 26 -24.39 -18.81 -22.30
N ALA A 27 -24.06 -19.88 -23.02
CA ALA A 27 -23.36 -19.83 -24.32
C ALA A 27 -22.87 -21.24 -24.74
N GLY A 28 -23.63 -21.86 -25.65
CA GLY A 28 -23.16 -22.95 -26.48
C GLY A 28 -22.52 -22.46 -27.78
N CYS A 29 -21.62 -23.29 -28.31
CA CYS A 29 -21.08 -23.40 -29.67
C CYS A 29 -20.39 -22.20 -30.35
N GLY A 30 -19.13 -22.41 -30.73
CA GLY A 30 -18.42 -21.61 -31.74
C GLY A 30 -16.92 -21.90 -31.76
N GLY A 31 -16.50 -22.96 -32.44
CA GLY A 31 -15.09 -23.30 -32.67
C GLY A 31 -14.49 -22.56 -33.88
N GLY A 32 -13.18 -22.42 -33.88
CA GLY A 32 -12.40 -21.90 -35.01
C GLY A 32 -10.91 -22.14 -34.79
N SER A 33 -10.38 -23.13 -35.50
CA SER A 33 -8.96 -23.48 -35.56
C SER A 33 -8.20 -22.54 -36.50
N GLY A 34 -6.93 -22.27 -36.20
CA GLY A 34 -6.01 -21.56 -37.08
C GLY A 34 -4.56 -21.82 -36.68
N ASP A 35 -3.98 -22.86 -37.28
CA ASP A 35 -2.53 -23.10 -37.30
C ASP A 35 -1.86 -22.17 -38.31
N GLY A 36 -0.63 -21.73 -38.02
CA GLY A 36 0.20 -20.97 -38.96
C GLY A 36 1.61 -20.71 -38.42
N ASN A 37 2.56 -21.42 -38.98
CA ASN A 37 3.94 -21.63 -38.56
C ASN A 37 4.93 -20.54 -39.05
N ASP A 38 6.10 -20.51 -38.38
CA ASP A 38 7.46 -20.16 -38.87
C ASP A 38 7.81 -18.76 -39.38
N SER A 39 8.85 -18.15 -38.81
CA SER A 39 10.25 -18.32 -39.31
C SER A 39 11.19 -17.25 -38.75
N GLY A 40 12.37 -17.71 -38.32
CA GLY A 40 13.45 -16.87 -37.79
C GLY A 40 14.26 -16.14 -38.86
N GLY A 41 14.87 -15.03 -38.45
CA GLY A 41 15.90 -14.32 -39.18
C GLY A 41 16.85 -13.64 -38.20
N GLY A 42 18.06 -14.20 -38.05
CA GLY A 42 19.10 -13.68 -37.16
C GLY A 42 19.69 -12.37 -37.68
N GLN A 43 19.95 -11.44 -36.75
CA GLN A 43 20.80 -10.27 -36.96
C GLN A 43 22.03 -10.41 -36.05
N GLY A 44 23.20 -10.15 -36.62
CA GLY A 44 24.50 -10.26 -35.96
C GLY A 44 24.69 -9.25 -34.81
N PRO A 45 25.78 -9.38 -34.05
CA PRO A 45 25.98 -8.61 -32.82
C PRO A 45 26.19 -7.13 -33.16
N VAL A 46 25.24 -6.31 -32.73
CA VAL A 46 25.34 -4.85 -32.68
C VAL A 46 25.98 -4.50 -31.35
N ASP A 47 27.10 -3.77 -31.37
CA ASP A 47 27.74 -3.27 -30.16
C ASP A 47 26.71 -2.50 -29.30
N PRO A 48 26.67 -2.71 -27.98
CA PRO A 48 25.69 -2.06 -27.13
C PRO A 48 25.90 -0.54 -27.21
N PRO A 49 24.82 0.26 -27.30
CA PRO A 49 24.92 1.70 -27.16
C PRO A 49 25.59 2.00 -25.81
N VAL A 50 26.65 2.80 -25.83
CA VAL A 50 27.21 3.35 -24.60
C VAL A 50 26.15 4.25 -23.99
N ASP A 51 25.61 3.85 -22.84
CA ASP A 51 24.58 4.62 -22.15
C ASP A 51 25.11 6.04 -21.90
N PRO A 52 24.35 7.09 -22.27
CA PRO A 52 24.67 8.43 -21.82
C PRO A 52 24.66 8.43 -20.28
N PRO A 53 25.51 9.26 -19.63
CA PRO A 53 25.53 9.35 -18.18
C PRO A 53 24.10 9.64 -17.67
N PRO A 54 23.67 9.01 -16.56
CA PRO A 54 22.30 9.11 -16.10
C PRO A 54 21.94 10.57 -15.93
N VAL A 55 20.98 11.05 -16.74
CA VAL A 55 20.30 12.31 -16.48
C VAL A 55 19.67 12.12 -15.11
N GLN A 56 20.17 12.81 -14.09
CA GLN A 56 19.43 12.99 -12.85
C GLN A 56 18.19 13.80 -13.23
N LEU A 57 17.13 13.10 -13.62
CA LEU A 57 15.81 13.68 -13.79
C LEU A 57 15.45 14.27 -12.44
N GLU A 58 15.24 15.59 -12.39
CA GLU A 58 14.67 16.26 -11.22
C GLU A 58 13.38 15.52 -10.83
N LEU A 59 13.41 14.89 -9.65
CA LEU A 59 12.27 14.11 -9.14
C LEU A 59 11.21 15.08 -8.63
N LEU A 60 11.62 16.14 -7.93
CA LEU A 60 10.74 17.21 -7.50
C LEU A 60 10.39 18.13 -8.67
N LEU A 61 9.10 18.37 -8.88
CA LEU A 61 8.60 19.27 -9.92
C LEU A 61 8.05 20.56 -9.33
N GLU A 62 7.24 20.44 -8.27
CA GLU A 62 6.61 21.57 -7.61
C GLU A 62 6.52 21.31 -6.11
N ALA A 63 6.61 22.38 -5.32
CA ALA A 63 6.38 22.35 -3.89
C ALA A 63 5.48 23.53 -3.52
N ARG A 64 4.43 23.25 -2.75
CA ARG A 64 3.49 24.28 -2.28
C ARG A 64 3.16 24.07 -0.81
N GLU A 65 3.28 25.12 -0.02
CA GLU A 65 2.76 25.14 1.34
C GLU A 65 1.22 25.04 1.32
N LEU A 66 0.68 24.20 2.20
CA LEU A 66 -0.75 23.97 2.36
C LEU A 66 -1.26 24.72 3.59
N GLN A 67 -1.22 24.08 4.76
CA GLN A 67 -1.75 24.63 5.99
C GLN A 67 -0.82 24.42 7.20
N HIS A 68 -1.02 25.27 8.20
CA HIS A 68 -0.43 25.13 9.53
C HIS A 68 -1.44 24.56 10.51
N VAL A 69 -1.24 23.32 10.94
CA VAL A 69 -2.11 22.64 11.91
C VAL A 69 -1.58 22.88 13.31
N LYS A 70 -2.39 23.55 14.15
CA LYS A 70 -1.99 23.86 15.53
C LYS A 70 -1.95 22.58 16.37
N ARG A 71 -0.95 22.47 17.25
CA ARG A 71 -0.84 21.39 18.27
C ARG A 71 -2.15 21.17 19.04
N ALA A 72 -2.84 22.25 19.40
CA ALA A 72 -4.11 22.18 20.14
C ALA A 72 -5.22 21.51 19.32
N ALA A 73 -5.29 21.75 18.00
CA ALA A 73 -6.29 21.12 17.13
C ALA A 73 -6.04 19.60 17.01
N ILE A 74 -4.77 19.19 16.92
CA ILE A 74 -4.38 17.78 16.92
C ILE A 74 -4.74 17.12 18.26
N ALA A 75 -4.47 17.80 19.38
CA ALA A 75 -4.85 17.32 20.70
C ALA A 75 -6.36 17.16 20.85
N THR A 76 -7.16 18.12 20.37
CA THR A 76 -8.62 18.02 20.36
C THR A 76 -9.10 16.86 19.50
N ALA A 77 -8.56 16.69 18.28
CA ALA A 77 -8.94 15.58 17.41
C ALA A 77 -8.66 14.20 18.06
N LEU A 78 -7.53 14.05 18.76
CA LEU A 78 -7.21 12.84 19.53
C LEU A 78 -8.21 12.61 20.68
N GLN A 79 -8.52 13.66 21.44
CA GLN A 79 -9.49 13.58 22.56
C GLN A 79 -10.91 13.27 22.11
N GLU A 80 -11.31 13.76 20.93
CA GLU A 80 -12.63 13.54 20.35
C GLU A 80 -12.74 12.20 19.59
N GLY A 81 -11.69 11.37 19.57
CA GLY A 81 -11.69 10.09 18.88
C GLY A 81 -11.70 10.21 17.35
N GLN A 82 -11.24 11.34 16.81
CA GLN A 82 -11.16 11.62 15.37
C GLN A 82 -9.85 11.11 14.74
N SER A 83 -9.07 10.35 15.48
CA SER A 83 -7.81 9.79 15.00
C SER A 83 -7.78 8.27 15.20
N LYS A 84 -7.17 7.58 14.24
CA LYS A 84 -6.83 6.15 14.35
C LYS A 84 -5.65 5.91 15.31
N LEU A 85 -4.98 6.97 15.78
CA LEU A 85 -3.85 6.95 16.71
C LEU A 85 -4.29 7.31 18.14
N SER A 86 -5.47 6.87 18.57
CA SER A 86 -6.08 7.31 19.83
C SER A 86 -5.31 6.96 21.12
N GLU A 87 -4.37 6.00 21.06
CA GLU A 87 -3.59 5.52 22.22
C GLU A 87 -2.13 6.03 22.22
N VAL A 88 -1.80 7.05 21.40
CA VAL A 88 -0.43 7.55 21.28
C VAL A 88 -0.10 8.68 22.27
N ALA A 89 1.20 9.00 22.37
CA ALA A 89 1.68 10.10 23.19
C ALA A 89 1.04 11.45 22.80
N PRO A 90 0.88 12.41 23.74
CA PRO A 90 0.32 13.72 23.43
C PRO A 90 1.14 14.48 22.36
N PRO A 91 0.48 15.25 21.47
CA PRO A 91 1.16 16.01 20.42
C PRO A 91 2.06 17.08 21.04
N ARG A 92 3.29 17.20 20.52
CA ARG A 92 4.33 18.09 21.06
C ARG A 92 4.45 19.39 20.27
N TYR A 93 4.27 19.32 18.96
CA TYR A 93 4.49 20.44 18.03
C TYR A 93 3.25 20.75 17.20
N SER A 94 3.13 22.00 16.76
CA SER A 94 2.30 22.34 15.60
C SER A 94 2.99 21.82 14.33
N VAL A 95 2.23 21.68 13.24
CA VAL A 95 2.70 21.04 12.01
C VAL A 95 2.51 21.98 10.82
N ALA A 96 3.57 22.21 10.05
CA ALA A 96 3.50 22.82 8.73
C ALA A 96 3.37 21.73 7.66
N THR A 97 2.52 21.93 6.67
CA THR A 97 2.27 20.93 5.62
C THR A 97 2.56 21.49 4.23
N TYR A 98 3.07 20.61 3.37
CA TYR A 98 3.45 20.92 2.01
C TYR A 98 2.95 19.83 1.08
N ARG A 99 2.45 20.21 -0.09
CA ARG A 99 2.21 19.30 -1.19
C ARG A 99 3.41 19.36 -2.13
N LEU A 100 3.98 18.20 -2.42
CA LEU A 100 4.97 18.06 -3.48
C LEU A 100 4.30 17.42 -4.70
N VAL A 101 4.67 17.87 -5.89
CA VAL A 101 4.42 17.17 -7.15
C VAL A 101 5.76 16.60 -7.62
N TYR A 102 5.78 15.31 -7.96
CA TYR A 102 6.99 14.59 -8.32
C TYR A 102 6.79 13.67 -9.52
N ARG A 103 7.89 13.26 -10.16
CA ARG A 103 7.88 12.27 -11.24
C ARG A 103 7.93 10.86 -10.67
N THR A 104 7.08 9.99 -11.19
CA THR A 104 7.15 8.54 -10.96
C THR A 104 6.62 7.80 -12.20
N VAL A 105 6.24 6.53 -12.06
CA VAL A 105 5.71 5.70 -13.15
C VAL A 105 4.32 5.16 -12.84
N ASP A 106 3.52 4.94 -13.87
CA ASP A 106 2.20 4.31 -13.76
C ASP A 106 2.28 2.76 -13.79
N LYS A 107 1.11 2.14 -13.84
CA LYS A 107 0.90 0.68 -13.93
C LYS A 107 1.59 -0.02 -15.11
N ASP A 108 1.95 0.72 -16.16
CA ASP A 108 2.61 0.19 -17.36
C ASP A 108 4.06 0.70 -17.47
N GLY A 109 4.58 1.34 -16.41
CA GLY A 109 5.93 1.89 -16.36
C GLY A 109 6.08 3.23 -17.09
N ALA A 110 4.98 3.85 -17.55
CA ALA A 110 5.05 5.12 -18.24
C ALA A 110 5.29 6.27 -17.24
N PRO A 111 6.16 7.25 -17.55
CA PRO A 111 6.38 8.39 -16.65
C PRO A 111 5.12 9.22 -16.43
N VAL A 112 4.80 9.50 -15.17
CA VAL A 112 3.65 10.32 -14.76
C VAL A 112 4.03 11.33 -13.67
N ARG A 113 3.18 12.34 -13.49
CA ARG A 113 3.24 13.26 -12.35
C ARG A 113 2.32 12.74 -11.25
N ALA A 114 2.83 12.65 -10.03
CA ALA A 114 2.07 12.29 -8.84
C ALA A 114 2.29 13.34 -7.75
N SER A 115 1.47 13.30 -6.68
CA SER A 115 1.65 14.18 -5.52
C SER A 115 1.77 13.42 -4.21
N GLY A 116 2.23 14.12 -3.19
CA GLY A 116 2.27 13.63 -1.83
C GLY A 116 2.39 14.76 -0.82
N LEU A 117 2.15 14.41 0.43
CA LEU A 117 2.26 15.28 1.59
C LEU A 117 3.67 15.21 2.19
N VAL A 118 4.21 16.36 2.57
CA VAL A 118 5.26 16.47 3.58
C VAL A 118 4.74 17.26 4.76
N ALA A 119 4.77 16.66 5.95
CA ALA A 119 4.36 17.28 7.20
C ALA A 119 5.57 17.46 8.11
N VAL A 120 5.84 18.71 8.52
CA VAL A 120 7.03 19.11 9.26
C VAL A 120 6.65 19.64 10.64
N PRO A 121 7.24 19.12 11.74
CA PRO A 121 7.02 19.64 13.07
C PRO A 121 7.66 21.02 13.22
N GLN A 122 6.92 21.96 13.79
CA GLN A 122 7.43 23.31 14.07
C GLN A 122 8.25 23.30 15.37
N LYS A 123 9.51 22.84 15.24
CA LYS A 123 10.53 22.82 16.31
C LYS A 123 11.32 24.14 16.34
N PRO A 124 12.08 24.43 17.42
CA PRO A 124 13.03 25.54 17.41
C PRO A 124 13.97 25.49 16.20
N ALA A 125 14.29 26.66 15.64
CA ALA A 125 15.11 26.76 14.43
C ALA A 125 16.42 25.97 14.55
N GLY A 126 16.76 25.20 13.51
CA GLY A 126 17.95 24.35 13.46
C GLY A 126 17.79 22.97 14.12
N SER A 127 16.65 22.65 14.71
CA SER A 127 16.39 21.30 15.24
C SER A 127 16.16 20.31 14.10
N SER A 128 16.89 19.20 14.08
CA SER A 128 16.62 18.08 13.17
C SER A 128 15.42 17.24 13.63
N SER A 129 14.95 16.39 12.73
CA SER A 129 13.93 15.36 12.99
C SER A 129 14.25 14.08 12.21
N PRO A 130 13.86 12.90 12.73
CA PRO A 130 13.84 11.68 11.96
C PRO A 130 12.67 11.70 10.97
N VAL A 131 12.77 10.89 9.92
CA VAL A 131 11.81 10.85 8.81
C VAL A 131 10.97 9.58 8.89
N ILE A 132 9.65 9.73 8.80
CA ILE A 132 8.73 8.63 8.53
C ILE A 132 8.26 8.74 7.09
N SER A 133 8.44 7.69 6.30
CA SER A 133 7.63 7.45 5.11
C SER A 133 6.35 6.75 5.54
N TYR A 134 5.21 7.41 5.40
CA TYR A 134 3.90 6.89 5.74
C TYR A 134 3.14 6.46 4.48
N GLN A 135 2.66 5.22 4.49
CA GLN A 135 1.89 4.62 3.41
C GLN A 135 0.43 4.45 3.88
N HIS A 136 -0.50 5.11 3.20
CA HIS A 136 -1.91 5.04 3.55
C HIS A 136 -2.53 3.68 3.14
N ALA A 137 -3.55 3.27 3.89
CA ALA A 137 -4.42 2.15 3.53
C ALA A 137 -5.31 2.50 2.34
N THR A 138 -6.03 1.51 1.81
CA THR A 138 -6.94 1.69 0.68
C THR A 138 -7.95 2.81 0.91
N THR A 139 -8.04 3.70 -0.07
CA THR A 139 -9.02 4.79 -0.10
C THR A 139 -9.65 4.90 -1.48
N PHE A 140 -10.96 5.04 -1.53
CA PHE A 140 -11.70 5.07 -2.78
C PHE A 140 -12.10 6.47 -3.23
N GLN A 141 -11.81 7.46 -2.40
CA GLN A 141 -12.10 8.87 -2.66
C GLN A 141 -10.81 9.67 -2.71
N ASN A 142 -10.64 10.47 -3.77
CA ASN A 142 -9.48 11.34 -3.94
C ASN A 142 -9.38 12.39 -2.82
N ALA A 143 -10.52 12.80 -2.27
CA ALA A 143 -10.58 13.70 -1.12
C ALA A 143 -9.84 13.19 0.12
N ASN A 144 -9.61 11.87 0.22
CA ASN A 144 -8.90 11.24 1.34
C ASN A 144 -7.40 11.06 1.10
N ALA A 145 -6.87 11.44 -0.08
CA ALA A 145 -5.44 11.36 -0.35
C ALA A 145 -4.64 12.21 0.65
N PRO A 146 -3.45 11.76 1.12
CA PRO A 146 -2.64 12.47 2.11
C PRO A 146 -2.42 13.96 1.84
N SER A 147 -2.16 14.36 0.60
CA SER A 147 -1.92 15.77 0.24
C SER A 147 -3.18 16.63 0.15
N ILE A 148 -4.36 16.03 0.32
CA ILE A 148 -5.67 16.69 0.27
C ILE A 148 -6.37 16.65 1.64
N ASN A 149 -6.43 15.49 2.29
CA ASN A 149 -7.04 15.33 3.60
C ASN A 149 -6.06 15.70 4.72
N LEU A 150 -6.17 16.93 5.20
CA LEU A 150 -5.29 17.47 6.24
C LEU A 150 -6.01 17.63 7.59
N GLN A 151 -7.02 16.80 7.88
CA GLN A 151 -7.69 16.87 9.18
C GLN A 151 -6.69 16.61 10.32
N PRO A 152 -6.81 17.30 11.48
CA PRO A 152 -5.79 17.22 12.53
C PRO A 152 -5.57 15.81 13.13
N GLY A 153 -6.57 14.93 13.03
CA GLY A 153 -6.49 13.55 13.50
C GLY A 153 -5.87 12.56 12.51
N GLU A 154 -5.57 12.98 11.28
CA GLU A 154 -4.99 12.09 10.27
C GLU A 154 -3.58 11.63 10.67
N PRO A 155 -3.21 10.35 10.42
CA PRO A 155 -1.94 9.79 10.87
C PRO A 155 -0.70 10.63 10.53
N PRO A 156 -0.54 11.20 9.31
CA PRO A 156 0.64 12.00 9.01
C PRO A 156 0.79 13.25 9.90
N LEU A 157 -0.33 13.86 10.29
CA LEU A 157 -0.37 15.08 11.10
C LEU A 157 -0.08 14.74 12.57
N VAL A 158 -0.68 13.66 13.06
CA VAL A 158 -0.42 13.18 14.42
C VAL A 158 1.03 12.74 14.56
N LEU A 159 1.55 11.91 13.66
CA LEU A 159 2.95 11.47 13.66
C LEU A 159 3.92 12.66 13.56
N ALA A 160 3.64 13.63 12.68
CA ALA A 160 4.47 14.82 12.59
C ALA A 160 4.48 15.61 13.90
N SER A 161 3.33 15.75 14.56
CA SER A 161 3.23 16.47 15.84
C SER A 161 4.06 15.85 16.98
N LEU A 162 4.48 14.58 16.85
CA LEU A 162 5.34 13.89 17.82
C LEU A 162 6.84 14.21 17.64
N GLY A 163 7.22 14.90 16.56
CA GLY A 163 8.60 15.31 16.28
C GLY A 163 9.22 14.70 15.04
N TYR A 164 8.48 13.91 14.25
CA TYR A 164 8.94 13.32 12.99
C TYR A 164 8.65 14.23 11.80
N ILE A 165 9.51 14.25 10.79
CA ILE A 165 9.11 14.71 9.45
C ILE A 165 8.39 13.55 8.78
N VAL A 166 7.15 13.76 8.34
CA VAL A 166 6.37 12.71 7.68
C VAL A 166 6.26 12.98 6.19
N VAL A 167 6.58 11.98 5.38
CA VAL A 167 6.46 11.98 3.92
C VAL A 167 5.42 10.93 3.53
N ALA A 168 4.38 11.31 2.81
CA ALA A 168 3.32 10.38 2.41
C ALA A 168 2.94 10.60 0.95
N ALA A 169 3.21 9.60 0.10
CA ALA A 169 2.75 9.62 -1.28
C ALA A 169 1.22 9.50 -1.33
N ASP A 170 0.57 10.17 -2.28
CA ASP A 170 -0.86 9.94 -2.55
C ASP A 170 -1.12 8.64 -3.32
N TYR A 171 -0.06 8.03 -3.86
CA TYR A 171 -0.08 7.02 -4.93
C TYR A 171 -0.58 7.55 -6.27
N VAL A 172 -0.22 6.83 -7.33
CA VAL A 172 -0.76 7.07 -8.67
C VAL A 172 -2.26 6.78 -8.68
N GLY A 173 -3.04 7.60 -9.35
CA GLY A 173 -4.51 7.60 -9.38
C GLY A 173 -5.17 8.57 -8.40
N PHE A 174 -4.38 9.16 -7.49
CA PHE A 174 -4.83 10.16 -6.53
C PHE A 174 -4.08 11.48 -6.70
N GLY A 175 -4.58 12.52 -6.03
CA GLY A 175 -3.96 13.84 -5.99
C GLY A 175 -3.74 14.42 -7.38
N GLU A 176 -2.48 14.71 -7.72
CA GLU A 176 -2.05 15.23 -9.02
C GLU A 176 -2.38 14.28 -10.18
N SER A 177 -2.37 12.98 -9.90
CA SER A 177 -2.59 11.93 -10.89
C SER A 177 -4.04 11.45 -10.96
N GLN A 178 -4.98 12.19 -10.36
CA GLN A 178 -6.40 11.86 -10.40
C GLN A 178 -6.88 11.73 -11.86
N GLY A 179 -7.63 10.66 -12.13
CA GLY A 179 -8.12 10.30 -13.46
C GLY A 179 -7.30 9.18 -14.13
N LEU A 180 -6.09 8.88 -13.62
CA LEU A 180 -5.40 7.63 -13.95
C LEU A 180 -5.91 6.50 -13.05
N PRO A 181 -5.97 5.24 -13.54
CA PRO A 181 -6.24 4.10 -12.68
C PRO A 181 -5.13 3.90 -11.64
N HIS A 182 -5.50 3.75 -10.38
CA HIS A 182 -4.59 3.41 -9.29
C HIS A 182 -4.02 1.99 -9.48
N PRO A 183 -2.69 1.81 -9.56
CA PRO A 183 -2.04 0.50 -9.66
C PRO A 183 -2.16 -0.27 -8.33
N TYR A 184 -3.25 -1.00 -8.15
CA TYR A 184 -3.56 -1.67 -6.89
C TYR A 184 -2.87 -3.04 -6.80
N LEU A 185 -2.05 -3.21 -5.75
CA LEU A 185 -1.21 -4.40 -5.53
C LEU A 185 -0.30 -4.75 -6.72
N GLN A 186 0.29 -3.71 -7.33
CA GLN A 186 1.27 -3.85 -8.41
C GLN A 186 2.64 -3.45 -7.88
N SER A 187 3.50 -4.44 -7.62
CA SER A 187 4.67 -4.31 -6.75
C SER A 187 5.62 -3.18 -7.19
N ASP A 188 5.96 -3.14 -8.47
CA ASP A 188 6.91 -2.16 -9.01
C ASP A 188 6.34 -0.74 -8.98
N ALA A 189 5.13 -0.52 -9.50
CA ALA A 189 4.50 0.80 -9.52
C ALA A 189 4.25 1.35 -8.10
N THR A 190 3.81 0.49 -7.17
CA THR A 190 3.63 0.85 -5.76
C THR A 190 4.96 1.25 -5.12
N ALA A 191 6.02 0.46 -5.31
CA ALA A 191 7.34 0.78 -4.77
C ALA A 191 7.89 2.10 -5.32
N ARG A 192 7.78 2.32 -6.63
CA ARG A 192 8.24 3.55 -7.28
C ARG A 192 7.51 4.79 -6.76
N ALA A 193 6.18 4.75 -6.62
CA ALA A 193 5.43 5.88 -6.08
C ALA A 193 5.92 6.31 -4.68
N VAL A 194 6.27 5.34 -3.83
CA VAL A 194 6.81 5.62 -2.49
C VAL A 194 8.25 6.13 -2.54
N LEU A 195 9.15 5.44 -3.25
CA LEU A 195 10.57 5.78 -3.28
C LEU A 195 10.84 7.11 -3.98
N ASP A 196 10.13 7.39 -5.07
CA ASP A 196 10.26 8.65 -5.80
C ASP A 196 9.74 9.83 -4.96
N MET A 197 8.67 9.63 -4.17
CA MET A 197 8.20 10.64 -3.20
C MET A 197 9.22 10.89 -2.08
N ILE A 198 9.89 9.85 -1.56
CA ILE A 198 10.97 10.01 -0.57
C ILE A 198 12.12 10.83 -1.18
N GLY A 199 12.52 10.51 -2.42
CA GLY A 199 13.56 11.24 -3.15
C GLY A 199 13.19 12.71 -3.39
N ALA A 200 11.97 12.99 -3.85
CA ALA A 200 11.48 14.35 -4.04
C ALA A 200 11.41 15.13 -2.72
N ALA A 201 11.04 14.47 -1.61
CA ALA A 201 11.04 15.09 -0.29
C ALA A 201 12.47 15.39 0.21
N GLN A 202 13.45 14.52 -0.04
CA GLN A 202 14.86 14.79 0.27
C GLN A 202 15.39 15.99 -0.52
N GLU A 203 15.07 16.06 -1.82
CA GLU A 203 15.41 17.20 -2.66
C GLU A 203 14.79 18.50 -2.14
N TRP A 204 13.48 18.47 -1.83
CA TRP A 204 12.76 19.60 -1.26
C TRP A 204 13.36 20.08 0.07
N ARG A 205 13.62 19.16 1.01
CA ARG A 205 14.22 19.50 2.32
C ARG A 205 15.57 20.18 2.17
N ARG A 206 16.39 19.73 1.22
CA ARG A 206 17.69 20.34 0.92
C ARG A 206 17.53 21.77 0.39
N LEU A 207 16.56 22.02 -0.48
CA LEU A 207 16.28 23.35 -1.05
C LEU A 207 15.74 24.32 0.02
N GLU A 208 14.78 23.87 0.83
CA GLU A 208 14.14 24.67 1.88
C GLU A 208 14.93 24.72 3.19
N ARG A 209 16.07 24.02 3.27
CA ARG A 209 16.92 23.90 4.47
C ARG A 209 16.15 23.37 5.68
N VAL A 210 15.28 22.38 5.46
CA VAL A 210 14.58 21.64 6.54
C VAL A 210 15.48 20.49 6.99
N PRO A 211 16.11 20.57 8.17
CA PRO A 211 17.07 19.56 8.60
C PRO A 211 16.38 18.25 9.01
N ASP A 212 16.94 17.14 8.57
CA ASP A 212 16.67 15.80 9.11
C ASP A 212 17.96 15.23 9.74
N ASN A 213 17.84 14.15 10.51
CA ASN A 213 18.98 13.49 11.16
C ASN A 213 19.46 12.21 10.45
N GLY A 214 19.01 11.99 9.22
CA GLY A 214 19.36 10.81 8.41
C GLY A 214 18.68 9.51 8.84
N GLN A 215 17.80 9.50 9.85
CA GLN A 215 17.01 8.32 10.20
C GLN A 215 15.74 8.25 9.36
N LEU A 216 15.51 7.10 8.73
CA LEU A 216 14.30 6.80 7.95
C LEU A 216 13.56 5.60 8.56
N TYR A 217 12.24 5.73 8.70
CA TYR A 217 11.32 4.65 9.05
C TYR A 217 10.25 4.50 7.98
N LEU A 218 9.84 3.28 7.67
CA LEU A 218 8.71 3.02 6.77
C LEU A 218 7.53 2.46 7.58
N VAL A 219 6.34 3.04 7.42
CA VAL A 219 5.16 2.74 8.24
C VAL A 219 3.92 2.69 7.35
N GLY A 220 3.15 1.60 7.42
CA GLY A 220 1.89 1.51 6.70
C GLY A 220 1.04 0.32 7.13
N TYR A 221 -0.26 0.44 6.90
CA TYR A 221 -1.28 -0.54 7.30
C TYR A 221 -2.13 -0.96 6.10
N SER A 222 -2.57 -2.22 6.03
CA SER A 222 -3.36 -2.76 4.92
C SER A 222 -2.62 -2.65 3.59
N GLU A 223 -3.20 -2.05 2.55
CA GLU A 223 -2.48 -1.67 1.33
C GLU A 223 -1.22 -0.84 1.64
N GLY A 224 -1.26 0.02 2.65
CA GLY A 224 -0.08 0.77 3.07
C GLY A 224 1.01 -0.13 3.65
N GLY A 225 0.63 -1.23 4.30
CA GLY A 225 1.56 -2.28 4.74
C GLY A 225 2.21 -2.96 3.54
N TYR A 226 1.41 -3.31 2.54
CA TYR A 226 1.91 -3.83 1.27
C TYR A 226 2.90 -2.86 0.61
N ALA A 227 2.54 -1.58 0.48
CA ALA A 227 3.39 -0.54 -0.11
C ALA A 227 4.69 -0.32 0.68
N THR A 228 4.62 -0.41 2.01
CA THR A 228 5.79 -0.36 2.91
C THR A 228 6.79 -1.47 2.59
N MET A 229 6.30 -2.71 2.46
CA MET A 229 7.15 -3.86 2.11
C MET A 229 7.65 -3.79 0.67
N ALA A 230 6.81 -3.33 -0.28
CA ALA A 230 7.19 -3.13 -1.67
C ALA A 230 8.35 -2.14 -1.79
N ALA A 231 8.24 -1.00 -1.09
CA ALA A 231 9.28 0.03 -1.08
C ALA A 231 10.59 -0.51 -0.51
N GLN A 232 10.57 -1.22 0.63
CA GLN A 232 11.79 -1.82 1.17
C GLN A 232 12.38 -2.87 0.22
N ARG A 233 11.58 -3.79 -0.31
CA ARG A 233 12.02 -4.78 -1.31
C ARG A 233 12.78 -4.10 -2.45
N GLU A 234 12.22 -3.03 -2.99
CA GLU A 234 12.83 -2.31 -4.10
C GLU A 234 14.10 -1.56 -3.67
N MET A 235 14.16 -1.00 -2.45
CA MET A 235 15.41 -0.45 -1.92
C MET A 235 16.53 -1.51 -1.93
N GLU A 236 16.23 -2.72 -1.45
CA GLU A 236 17.19 -3.81 -1.34
C GLU A 236 17.61 -4.34 -2.72
N ARG A 237 16.66 -4.54 -3.64
CA ARG A 237 16.92 -5.04 -5.00
C ARG A 237 17.69 -4.05 -5.87
N SER A 238 17.39 -2.76 -5.77
CA SER A 238 18.04 -1.71 -6.56
C SER A 238 19.37 -1.24 -5.98
N GLY A 239 19.71 -1.64 -4.75
CA GLY A 239 20.87 -1.10 -4.04
C GLY A 239 20.72 0.38 -3.67
N SER A 240 19.48 0.82 -3.40
CA SER A 240 19.15 2.22 -3.14
C SER A 240 20.02 2.82 -2.01
N PRO A 241 20.51 4.08 -2.14
CA PRO A 241 21.24 4.75 -1.08
C PRO A 241 20.38 4.99 0.18
N LEU A 242 19.05 4.91 0.07
CA LEU A 242 18.12 5.02 1.21
C LEU A 242 18.32 3.89 2.24
N ARG A 243 18.89 2.74 1.84
CA ARG A 243 19.19 1.62 2.75
C ARG A 243 20.06 2.04 3.94
N ALA A 244 21.00 2.96 3.73
CA ALA A 244 21.88 3.44 4.79
C ALA A 244 21.15 4.30 5.84
N GLN A 245 19.98 4.85 5.49
CA GLN A 245 19.15 5.67 6.38
C GLN A 245 18.08 4.84 7.10
N LEU A 246 17.66 3.72 6.51
CA LEU A 246 16.55 2.90 6.98
C LEU A 246 16.87 2.23 8.34
N GLN A 247 16.17 2.69 9.39
CA GLN A 247 16.31 2.18 10.74
C GLN A 247 15.40 0.97 11.01
N ALA A 248 14.17 1.01 10.50
CA ALA A 248 13.21 -0.08 10.59
C ALA A 248 12.07 0.10 9.57
N SER A 249 11.48 -1.02 9.17
CA SER A 249 10.27 -1.08 8.36
C SER A 249 9.16 -1.75 9.15
N LEU A 250 7.97 -1.14 9.17
CA LEU A 250 6.84 -1.56 10.00
C LEU A 250 5.57 -1.83 9.17
N PRO A 251 5.61 -2.77 8.19
CA PRO A 251 4.44 -3.11 7.39
C PRO A 251 3.41 -3.89 8.23
N ALA A 252 2.15 -3.46 8.23
CA ALA A 252 1.09 -4.11 9.00
C ALA A 252 -0.13 -4.53 8.16
N ALA A 253 -0.66 -5.71 8.47
CA ALA A 253 -1.88 -6.29 7.90
C ALA A 253 -1.98 -6.19 6.36
N GLY A 254 -0.84 -6.22 5.65
CA GLY A 254 -0.79 -6.09 4.20
C GLY A 254 -0.84 -7.43 3.46
N PRO A 255 -1.41 -7.48 2.24
CA PRO A 255 -1.43 -8.68 1.39
C PRO A 255 -0.05 -8.95 0.75
N TYR A 256 0.97 -9.25 1.57
CA TYR A 256 2.36 -9.41 1.10
C TYR A 256 2.57 -10.61 0.17
N ASP A 257 1.90 -11.71 0.51
CA ASP A 257 1.71 -12.90 -0.31
C ASP A 257 0.30 -12.83 -0.91
N VAL A 258 0.21 -12.28 -2.13
CA VAL A 258 -1.07 -12.04 -2.79
C VAL A 258 -1.77 -13.35 -3.11
N GLN A 259 -1.01 -14.42 -3.40
CA GLN A 259 -1.57 -15.76 -3.62
C GLN A 259 -2.21 -16.28 -2.34
N ALA A 260 -1.49 -16.29 -1.21
CA ALA A 260 -2.03 -16.73 0.08
C ALA A 260 -3.23 -15.87 0.52
N THR A 261 -3.18 -14.57 0.28
CA THR A 261 -4.30 -13.65 0.56
C THR A 261 -5.56 -14.07 -0.21
N LEU A 262 -5.45 -14.26 -1.52
CA LEU A 262 -6.58 -14.63 -2.37
C LEU A 262 -7.09 -16.04 -2.08
N ASP A 263 -6.20 -16.99 -1.80
CA ASP A 263 -6.59 -18.35 -1.40
C ASP A 263 -7.35 -18.36 -0.07
N GLY A 264 -6.95 -17.54 0.90
CA GLY A 264 -7.67 -17.38 2.17
C GLY A 264 -9.04 -16.72 2.00
N LEU A 265 -9.14 -15.67 1.17
CA LEU A 265 -10.41 -15.05 0.83
C LEU A 265 -11.36 -16.02 0.12
N LEU A 266 -10.86 -16.76 -0.87
CA LEU A 266 -11.63 -17.77 -1.59
C LEU A 266 -12.07 -18.91 -0.66
N GLY A 267 -11.22 -19.31 0.30
CA GLY A 267 -11.56 -20.26 1.36
C GLY A 267 -12.80 -19.85 2.14
N ARG A 268 -12.87 -18.59 2.59
CA ARG A 268 -14.03 -18.03 3.30
C ARG A 268 -15.30 -18.04 2.47
N VAL A 269 -15.21 -17.61 1.20
CA VAL A 269 -16.36 -17.66 0.28
C VAL A 269 -16.88 -19.09 0.13
N ARG A 270 -16.00 -20.09 0.08
CA ARG A 270 -16.41 -21.49 -0.03
C ARG A 270 -17.12 -22.01 1.24
N GLU A 271 -16.74 -21.52 2.41
CA GLU A 271 -17.40 -21.85 3.67
C GLU A 271 -18.79 -21.21 3.76
N GLU A 272 -18.95 -19.99 3.24
CA GLU A 272 -20.22 -19.28 3.20
C GLU A 272 -21.20 -19.87 2.17
N TYR A 273 -20.69 -20.37 1.03
CA TYR A 273 -21.49 -20.88 -0.10
C TYR A 273 -21.13 -22.33 -0.48
N PRO A 274 -21.47 -23.34 0.35
CA PRO A 274 -21.08 -24.74 0.15
C PRO A 274 -21.59 -25.35 -1.17
N GLU A 275 -22.72 -24.87 -1.69
CA GLU A 275 -23.35 -25.32 -2.93
C GLU A 275 -22.54 -25.03 -4.20
N ILE A 276 -21.71 -23.98 -4.19
CA ILE A 276 -20.81 -23.61 -5.30
C ILE A 276 -19.33 -23.82 -4.96
N ALA A 277 -19.01 -24.32 -3.77
CA ALA A 277 -17.65 -24.49 -3.28
C ALA A 277 -16.76 -25.39 -4.16
N TRP A 278 -17.36 -26.24 -5.00
CA TRP A 278 -16.64 -27.09 -5.96
C TRP A 278 -16.14 -26.33 -7.19
N LEU A 279 -16.82 -25.24 -7.59
CA LEU A 279 -16.45 -24.36 -8.70
C LEU A 279 -15.36 -23.36 -8.32
N LEU A 280 -15.26 -23.05 -7.02
CA LEU A 280 -14.41 -22.01 -6.46
C LEU A 280 -13.08 -22.56 -5.91
N LYS A 281 -12.54 -23.65 -6.46
CA LYS A 281 -11.24 -24.19 -6.01
C LYS A 281 -10.08 -23.45 -6.67
N PRO A 282 -9.00 -23.12 -5.93
CA PRO A 282 -7.72 -22.75 -6.54
C PRO A 282 -7.29 -23.82 -7.55
N GLY A 283 -6.79 -23.44 -8.72
CA GLY A 283 -6.40 -24.38 -9.78
C GLY A 283 -7.52 -24.76 -10.76
N THR A 284 -8.79 -24.46 -10.45
CA THR A 284 -9.92 -24.78 -11.34
C THR A 284 -10.53 -23.56 -12.03
N LEU A 285 -10.18 -22.35 -11.60
CA LEU A 285 -10.71 -21.09 -12.13
C LEU A 285 -10.29 -20.87 -13.59
N LYS A 286 -9.08 -21.30 -13.97
CA LYS A 286 -8.60 -21.23 -15.36
C LYS A 286 -9.47 -22.00 -16.36
N HIS A 287 -10.19 -23.03 -15.89
CA HIS A 287 -11.04 -23.86 -16.72
C HIS A 287 -12.42 -23.25 -16.97
N LEU A 288 -12.78 -22.17 -16.28
CA LEU A 288 -13.99 -21.40 -16.57
C LEU A 288 -13.84 -20.70 -17.93
N GLY A 289 -14.91 -20.64 -18.73
CA GLY A 289 -14.91 -19.92 -19.99
C GLY A 289 -14.57 -18.42 -19.81
N SER A 290 -13.98 -17.79 -20.82
CA SER A 290 -13.53 -16.38 -20.75
C SER A 290 -14.63 -15.41 -20.33
N LYS A 291 -15.87 -15.64 -20.77
CA LYS A 291 -17.06 -14.84 -20.36
C LYS A 291 -17.34 -14.97 -18.86
N VAL A 292 -17.27 -16.20 -18.31
CA VAL A 292 -17.51 -16.46 -16.88
C VAL A 292 -16.39 -15.83 -16.04
N ARG A 293 -15.12 -15.98 -16.44
CA ARG A 293 -14.00 -15.31 -15.76
C ARG A 293 -14.15 -13.79 -15.76
N ALA A 294 -14.62 -13.21 -16.87
CA ALA A 294 -14.88 -11.77 -16.95
C ALA A 294 -16.02 -11.32 -16.02
N GLU A 295 -17.07 -12.13 -15.82
CA GLU A 295 -18.13 -11.84 -14.85
C GLU A 295 -17.65 -11.99 -13.40
N VAL A 296 -16.87 -13.04 -13.10
CA VAL A 296 -16.25 -13.23 -11.78
C VAL A 296 -15.33 -12.04 -11.47
N ARG A 297 -14.50 -11.62 -12.42
CA ARG A 297 -13.65 -10.43 -12.30
C ARG A 297 -14.48 -9.17 -12.02
N ARG A 298 -15.57 -8.94 -12.77
CA ARG A 298 -16.48 -7.80 -12.52
C ARG A 298 -17.10 -7.86 -11.14
N ALA A 299 -17.50 -9.04 -10.67
CA ALA A 299 -18.07 -9.23 -9.35
C ALA A 299 -17.03 -8.92 -8.25
N LEU A 300 -15.81 -9.47 -8.36
CA LEU A 300 -14.71 -9.20 -7.42
C LEU A 300 -14.36 -7.70 -7.36
N LEU A 301 -14.31 -7.03 -8.52
CA LEU A 301 -14.03 -5.58 -8.56
C LEU A 301 -15.14 -4.74 -7.92
N ARG A 302 -16.42 -5.09 -8.13
CA ARG A 302 -17.54 -4.40 -7.46
C ARG A 302 -17.56 -4.63 -5.95
N GLU A 303 -17.08 -5.78 -5.48
CA GLU A 303 -16.94 -6.04 -4.05
C GLU A 303 -15.77 -5.25 -3.45
N LEU A 304 -14.67 -5.11 -4.20
CA LEU A 304 -13.48 -4.40 -3.77
C LEU A 304 -13.63 -2.86 -3.83
N THR A 305 -14.51 -2.34 -4.68
CA THR A 305 -14.65 -0.89 -4.91
C THR A 305 -16.08 -0.45 -4.60
N PRO A 306 -16.30 0.43 -3.61
CA PRO A 306 -17.62 0.91 -3.26
C PRO A 306 -18.23 1.76 -4.38
N ASP A 307 -19.56 1.81 -4.45
CA ASP A 307 -20.30 2.52 -5.49
C ASP A 307 -20.01 4.03 -5.56
N ASP A 308 -19.56 4.62 -4.45
CA ASP A 308 -19.24 6.05 -4.32
C ASP A 308 -17.74 6.36 -4.56
N ALA A 309 -16.96 5.41 -5.06
CA ALA A 309 -15.56 5.61 -5.43
C ALA A 309 -15.43 6.62 -6.58
N ASP A 310 -14.52 7.59 -6.45
CA ASP A 310 -14.16 8.54 -7.52
C ASP A 310 -12.77 8.27 -8.11
N VAL A 311 -12.11 7.19 -7.65
CA VAL A 311 -10.84 6.69 -8.16
C VAL A 311 -11.02 5.31 -8.78
N ALA A 312 -10.53 5.15 -10.01
CA ALA A 312 -10.51 3.86 -10.69
C ALA A 312 -9.33 3.01 -10.23
N TYR A 313 -9.52 1.70 -10.09
CA TYR A 313 -8.49 0.76 -9.66
C TYR A 313 -8.09 -0.17 -10.80
N ASP A 314 -6.79 -0.30 -11.08
CA ASP A 314 -6.25 -1.37 -11.92
C ASP A 314 -5.82 -2.54 -11.02
N ALA A 315 -6.70 -3.55 -10.93
CA ALA A 315 -6.49 -4.76 -10.14
C ALA A 315 -6.15 -5.97 -11.03
N ARG A 316 -5.24 -5.82 -12.00
CA ARG A 316 -4.85 -6.89 -12.93
C ARG A 316 -4.31 -8.15 -12.26
N PHE A 317 -3.86 -8.08 -11.01
CA PHE A 317 -3.48 -9.26 -10.23
C PHE A 317 -4.61 -10.29 -10.12
N ILE A 318 -5.87 -9.85 -10.12
CA ILE A 318 -7.05 -10.75 -10.14
C ILE A 318 -7.03 -11.62 -11.41
N ASP A 319 -6.62 -11.07 -12.55
CA ASP A 319 -6.58 -11.79 -13.81
C ASP A 319 -5.55 -12.94 -13.78
N HIS A 320 -4.38 -12.69 -13.19
CA HIS A 320 -3.38 -13.74 -12.95
C HIS A 320 -3.90 -14.81 -11.99
N TYR A 321 -4.61 -14.44 -10.93
CA TYR A 321 -5.23 -15.39 -10.01
C TYR A 321 -6.28 -16.27 -10.69
N LEU A 322 -7.20 -15.66 -11.46
CA LEU A 322 -8.23 -16.39 -12.18
C LEU A 322 -7.67 -17.30 -13.29
N ALA A 323 -6.46 -17.01 -13.78
CA ALA A 323 -5.72 -17.83 -14.74
C ALA A 323 -4.87 -18.94 -14.08
N ASP A 324 -4.82 -18.99 -12.74
CA ASP A 324 -3.88 -19.80 -11.96
C ASP A 324 -2.39 -19.54 -12.32
N ASP A 325 -2.09 -18.32 -12.76
CA ASP A 325 -0.73 -17.87 -13.10
C ASP A 325 0.00 -17.40 -11.83
N ARG A 326 0.47 -18.38 -11.06
CA ARG A 326 1.15 -18.16 -9.78
C ARG A 326 2.48 -17.44 -9.94
N ASP A 327 3.18 -17.66 -11.04
CA ASP A 327 4.45 -17.01 -11.29
C ASP A 327 4.26 -15.52 -11.57
N ALA A 328 3.31 -15.14 -12.43
CA ALA A 328 3.02 -13.74 -12.66
C ALA A 328 2.49 -13.04 -11.41
N LEU A 329 1.60 -13.69 -10.63
CA LEU A 329 1.17 -13.16 -9.33
C LEU A 329 2.33 -12.91 -8.39
N ARG A 330 3.24 -13.88 -8.28
CA ARG A 330 4.41 -13.75 -7.43
C ARG A 330 5.29 -12.59 -7.90
N GLU A 331 5.60 -12.53 -9.19
CA GLU A 331 6.49 -11.51 -9.76
C GLU A 331 5.93 -10.10 -9.68
N GLN A 332 4.67 -9.92 -10.09
CA GLN A 332 4.08 -8.61 -10.34
C GLN A 332 3.25 -8.08 -9.17
N ALA A 333 2.82 -8.96 -8.26
CA ALA A 333 1.95 -8.58 -7.14
C ALA A 333 2.56 -8.91 -5.78
N SER A 334 3.13 -10.09 -5.53
CA SER A 334 3.68 -10.42 -4.20
C SER A 334 4.99 -9.67 -3.89
N VAL A 335 5.13 -9.20 -2.65
CA VAL A 335 6.25 -8.35 -2.20
C VAL A 335 7.12 -8.98 -1.11
N HIS A 336 6.76 -10.17 -0.63
CA HIS A 336 7.47 -10.87 0.45
C HIS A 336 8.69 -11.70 0.02
N TRP A 337 9.07 -11.68 -1.26
CA TRP A 337 10.04 -12.62 -1.83
C TRP A 337 11.03 -11.93 -2.79
N GLY A 338 12.19 -12.58 -2.99
CA GLY A 338 13.21 -12.14 -3.96
C GLY A 338 14.14 -11.05 -3.45
N TRP A 339 14.25 -10.88 -2.13
CA TRP A 339 15.13 -9.90 -1.49
C TRP A 339 15.48 -10.35 -0.06
N THR A 340 16.61 -9.85 0.45
CA THR A 340 17.08 -10.08 1.82
C THR A 340 16.99 -8.76 2.59
N PRO A 341 16.29 -8.68 3.73
CA PRO A 341 16.22 -7.44 4.50
C PRO A 341 17.60 -6.98 4.97
N GLY A 342 17.96 -5.73 4.67
CA GLY A 342 19.15 -5.05 5.19
C GLY A 342 18.88 -4.28 6.48
N ALA A 343 17.62 -3.95 6.75
CA ALA A 343 17.14 -3.32 7.98
C ALA A 343 16.02 -4.16 8.63
N PRO A 344 15.82 -4.07 9.96
CA PRO A 344 14.79 -4.83 10.66
C PRO A 344 13.37 -4.61 10.12
N VAL A 345 12.59 -5.69 10.04
CA VAL A 345 11.18 -5.68 9.61
C VAL A 345 10.29 -6.12 10.76
N PHE A 346 9.37 -5.26 11.17
CA PHE A 346 8.39 -5.53 12.23
C PHE A 346 6.99 -5.62 11.61
N LEU A 347 6.58 -6.83 11.26
CA LEU A 347 5.24 -7.14 10.82
C LEU A 347 4.27 -7.04 12.00
N PHE A 348 3.06 -6.57 11.75
CA PHE A 348 1.97 -6.54 12.74
C PHE A 348 0.65 -7.01 12.11
N HIS A 349 -0.12 -7.88 12.77
CA HIS A 349 -1.39 -8.40 12.24
C HIS A 349 -2.30 -8.95 13.34
N GLY A 350 -3.62 -8.79 13.22
CA GLY A 350 -4.61 -9.48 14.06
C GLY A 350 -5.03 -10.85 13.52
N ARG A 351 -5.24 -11.83 14.43
CA ARG A 351 -5.63 -13.20 14.05
C ARG A 351 -7.03 -13.32 13.49
N ASP A 352 -7.94 -12.42 13.87
CA ASP A 352 -9.34 -12.45 13.46
C ASP A 352 -9.58 -11.67 12.15
N ASP A 353 -8.51 -11.27 11.45
CA ASP A 353 -8.58 -10.44 10.25
C ASP A 353 -9.33 -11.13 9.09
N GLN A 354 -10.51 -10.57 8.79
CA GLN A 354 -11.37 -11.03 7.70
C GLN A 354 -11.12 -10.31 6.36
N THR A 355 -10.26 -9.28 6.34
CA THR A 355 -9.94 -8.51 5.14
C THR A 355 -8.67 -9.05 4.48
N VAL A 356 -7.59 -9.15 5.25
CA VAL A 356 -6.32 -9.76 4.81
C VAL A 356 -6.08 -10.96 5.71
N PRO A 357 -6.02 -12.20 5.18
CA PRO A 357 -5.76 -13.37 6.02
C PRO A 357 -4.43 -13.26 6.77
N PHE A 358 -4.42 -13.59 8.06
CA PHE A 358 -3.21 -13.61 8.90
C PHE A 358 -2.07 -14.44 8.27
N ALA A 359 -2.41 -15.51 7.55
CA ALA A 359 -1.48 -16.36 6.81
C ALA A 359 -0.58 -15.59 5.82
N ALA A 360 -1.02 -14.45 5.29
CA ALA A 360 -0.19 -13.60 4.43
C ALA A 360 1.02 -13.01 5.19
N SER A 361 0.84 -12.65 6.47
CA SER A 361 1.94 -12.20 7.33
C SER A 361 2.85 -13.34 7.76
N GLU A 362 2.30 -14.53 8.03
CA GLU A 362 3.10 -15.72 8.37
C GLU A 362 4.00 -16.13 7.20
N SER A 363 3.42 -16.24 5.99
CA SER A 363 4.15 -16.52 4.75
C SER A 363 5.28 -15.51 4.53
N ALA A 364 5.00 -14.22 4.74
CA ALA A 364 5.99 -13.17 4.57
C ALA A 364 7.12 -13.24 5.59
N ARG A 365 6.79 -13.42 6.88
CA ARG A 365 7.78 -13.60 7.95
C ARG A 365 8.69 -14.78 7.60
N ASP A 366 8.11 -15.94 7.32
CA ASP A 366 8.87 -17.18 7.13
C ASP A 366 9.80 -17.09 5.91
N THR A 367 9.32 -16.50 4.82
CA THR A 367 10.10 -16.27 3.61
C THR A 367 11.28 -15.34 3.88
N LEU A 368 11.06 -14.21 4.55
CA LEU A 368 12.12 -13.23 4.79
C LEU A 368 13.13 -13.71 5.85
N VAL A 369 12.68 -14.41 6.91
CA VAL A 369 13.56 -15.03 7.90
C VAL A 369 14.49 -16.06 7.24
N ALA A 370 13.97 -16.85 6.28
CA ALA A 370 14.77 -17.85 5.58
C ALA A 370 15.95 -17.26 4.77
N THR A 371 15.90 -15.96 4.44
CA THR A 371 16.99 -15.26 3.75
C THR A 371 18.19 -14.96 4.66
N GLN A 372 18.05 -15.12 5.98
CA GLN A 372 19.09 -14.87 6.98
C GLN A 372 19.66 -13.43 6.96
N GLY A 373 18.83 -12.45 6.57
CA GLY A 373 19.15 -11.03 6.63
C GLY A 373 18.96 -10.41 8.01
N ALA A 374 18.62 -9.11 8.03
CA ALA A 374 18.24 -8.39 9.23
C ALA A 374 17.00 -9.02 9.91
N PRO A 375 16.80 -8.79 11.22
CA PRO A 375 15.71 -9.41 11.97
C PRO A 375 14.32 -9.12 11.38
N VAL A 376 13.50 -10.17 11.27
CA VAL A 376 12.09 -10.08 10.87
C VAL A 376 11.23 -10.65 11.98
N GLN A 377 10.24 -9.89 12.44
CA GLN A 377 9.35 -10.27 13.53
C GLN A 377 7.90 -10.08 13.10
N LEU A 378 7.01 -10.93 13.60
CA LEU A 378 5.55 -10.76 13.46
C LEU A 378 4.95 -10.59 14.85
N GLN A 379 4.51 -9.38 15.16
CA GLN A 379 3.75 -9.06 16.35
C GLN A 379 2.27 -9.30 16.08
N GLU A 380 1.61 -10.00 16.99
CA GLU A 380 0.17 -10.18 16.95
C GLU A 380 -0.54 -9.03 17.67
N CYS A 381 -1.71 -8.66 17.16
CA CYS A 381 -2.65 -7.78 17.85
C CYS A 381 -3.35 -8.60 18.94
N GLU A 382 -2.99 -8.35 20.20
CA GLU A 382 -3.40 -9.17 21.34
C GLU A 382 -4.35 -8.45 22.30
N ARG A 383 -4.25 -7.12 22.40
CA ARG A 383 -5.08 -6.34 23.34
C ARG A 383 -6.47 -6.07 22.82
N THR A 384 -6.65 -6.14 21.50
CA THR A 384 -7.90 -5.83 20.84
C THR A 384 -8.72 -7.08 20.55
N VAL A 385 -10.00 -7.10 20.94
CA VAL A 385 -10.92 -8.22 20.71
C VAL A 385 -12.24 -7.73 20.10
N PRO A 386 -12.67 -8.23 18.92
CA PRO A 386 -11.93 -9.16 18.06
C PRO A 386 -10.66 -8.51 17.49
N ALA A 387 -9.61 -9.31 17.28
CA ALA A 387 -8.35 -8.90 16.68
C ALA A 387 -8.49 -8.78 15.15
N GLY A 388 -9.44 -7.96 14.71
CA GLY A 388 -9.83 -7.77 13.31
C GLY A 388 -9.08 -6.64 12.61
N HIS A 389 -9.29 -6.53 11.29
CA HIS A 389 -8.51 -5.64 10.41
C HIS A 389 -8.50 -4.18 10.87
N LEU A 390 -9.65 -3.57 11.13
CA LEU A 390 -9.73 -2.16 11.51
C LEU A 390 -9.53 -1.95 13.01
N GLN A 391 -9.95 -2.93 13.79
CA GLN A 391 -9.88 -2.90 15.25
C GLN A 391 -8.43 -2.82 15.71
N CYS A 392 -7.51 -3.50 15.02
CA CYS A 392 -6.09 -3.56 15.37
C CYS A 392 -5.27 -2.32 14.97
N VAL A 393 -5.85 -1.34 14.27
CA VAL A 393 -5.11 -0.15 13.81
C VAL A 393 -4.53 0.69 14.97
N PRO A 394 -5.26 1.00 16.06
CA PRO A 394 -4.69 1.76 17.17
C PRO A 394 -3.50 1.04 17.83
N GLU A 395 -3.63 -0.27 18.08
CA GLU A 395 -2.58 -1.09 18.68
C GLU A 395 -1.35 -1.18 17.78
N TYR A 396 -1.53 -1.24 16.45
CA TYR A 396 -0.43 -1.15 15.49
C TYR A 396 0.35 0.17 15.63
N PHE A 397 -0.34 1.31 15.65
CA PHE A 397 0.37 2.60 15.74
C PHE A 397 1.10 2.78 17.07
N GLU A 398 0.54 2.25 18.16
CA GLU A 398 1.25 2.20 19.44
C GLU A 398 2.52 1.34 19.32
N HIS A 399 2.41 0.12 18.79
CA HIS A 399 3.56 -0.76 18.55
C HIS A 399 4.62 -0.09 17.67
N ALA A 400 4.19 0.55 16.57
CA ALA A 400 5.09 1.22 15.65
C ALA A 400 5.87 2.36 16.32
N LEU A 401 5.19 3.21 17.10
CA LEU A 401 5.84 4.28 17.85
C LEU A 401 6.77 3.75 18.95
N GLN A 402 6.40 2.65 19.62
CA GLN A 402 7.27 1.99 20.60
C GLN A 402 8.55 1.44 19.96
N VAL A 403 8.45 0.82 18.77
CA VAL A 403 9.61 0.30 18.03
C VAL A 403 10.49 1.45 17.55
N MET A 404 9.92 2.45 16.88
CA MET A 404 10.68 3.61 16.38
C MET A 404 11.33 4.39 17.52
N GLY A 405 10.61 4.62 18.62
CA GLY A 405 11.11 5.36 19.79
C GLY A 405 12.32 4.75 20.49
N ARG A 406 12.68 3.49 20.20
CA ARG A 406 13.92 2.87 20.72
C ARG A 406 15.17 3.42 20.04
N THR A 407 15.07 3.84 18.79
CA THR A 407 16.21 4.31 17.98
C THR A 407 16.05 5.75 17.51
N ALA A 408 14.84 6.28 17.46
CA ALA A 408 14.57 7.64 17.01
C ALA A 408 15.21 8.66 17.96
N SER A 409 15.96 9.58 17.37
CA SER A 409 16.58 10.71 18.05
C SER A 409 16.00 12.02 17.52
N ASP A 410 16.26 13.14 18.19
CA ASP A 410 15.76 14.46 17.80
C ASP A 410 14.23 14.53 17.63
N LEU A 411 13.45 13.95 18.55
CA LEU A 411 12.00 14.12 18.62
C LEU A 411 11.63 15.40 19.34
#